data_AF-A0A962JV51-F1
#
_entry.id   AF-A0A962JV51-F1
#
_cell.length_a   1.000
_cell.length_b   1.000
_cell.length_c   1.000
_cell.angle_alpha   90.00
_cell.angle_beta   90.00
_cell.angle_gamma   90.00
#
_symmetry.space_group_name_H-M   'P 1'
#
loop_
_entity.id
_entity.type
_entity.pdbx_description
1 polymer ?
#
loop_
_entity_poly.entity_id
_entity_poly.type
_entity_poly.pdbx_seq_one_letter_code
_entity_poly.pdbx_strand_id
1 'polypeptide(L)'
;MAGQFQSPVSLPCCIVQHVTHGGMTVRLCALRLRSNEWILRVHGHGDQVSEWMQCFATPFEAMAAGHNALTFEGIEHFYADPLLQAPGEWCGKSQISPFDS
;
A
#
# COMPACT_ATOMS: atom_id res chain seq x y z
N MET A 1 14.65 -44.35 -2.75
CA MET A 1 13.40 -43.59 -2.91
C MET A 1 13.24 -42.68 -1.70
N ALA A 2 13.47 -41.38 -1.87
CA ALA A 2 13.08 -40.37 -0.89
C ALA A 2 12.67 -39.14 -1.70
N GLY A 3 11.36 -38.96 -1.88
CA GLY A 3 10.79 -37.84 -2.61
C GLY A 3 11.06 -36.55 -1.86
N GLN A 4 11.66 -35.58 -2.53
CA GLN A 4 11.72 -34.21 -2.05
C GLN A 4 10.29 -33.67 -1.99
N PHE A 5 9.75 -33.51 -0.78
CA PHE A 5 8.56 -32.69 -0.54
C PHE A 5 8.98 -31.23 -0.75
N GLN A 6 8.97 -30.78 -1.99
CA GLN A 6 8.92 -29.35 -2.28
C GLN A 6 7.53 -28.89 -1.86
N SER A 7 7.42 -28.34 -0.65
CA SER A 7 6.27 -27.54 -0.26
C SER A 7 5.97 -26.57 -1.39
N PRO A 8 4.73 -26.46 -1.91
CA PRO A 8 4.43 -25.44 -2.89
C PRO A 8 4.77 -24.12 -2.22
N VAL A 9 5.70 -23.36 -2.80
CA VAL A 9 5.90 -21.97 -2.45
C VAL A 9 4.59 -21.31 -2.84
N SER A 10 3.65 -21.25 -1.90
CA SER A 10 2.35 -20.63 -2.10
C SER A 10 2.66 -19.18 -2.41
N LEU A 11 2.60 -18.83 -3.69
CA LEU A 11 2.78 -17.46 -4.16
C LEU A 11 1.96 -16.55 -3.22
N PRO A 12 2.57 -15.50 -2.64
CA PRO A 12 1.83 -14.61 -1.77
C PRO A 12 0.62 -14.11 -2.56
N CYS A 13 -0.58 -14.36 -2.02
CA CYS A 13 -1.80 -13.88 -2.63
C CYS A 13 -1.71 -12.35 -2.64
N CYS A 14 -1.68 -11.77 -3.84
CA CYS A 14 -1.63 -10.34 -4.04
C CYS A 14 -2.86 -9.90 -4.83
N ILE A 15 -3.54 -8.88 -4.33
CA ILE A 15 -4.64 -8.21 -5.04
C ILE A 15 -4.11 -6.85 -5.47
N VAL A 16 -4.30 -6.52 -6.75
CA VAL A 16 -3.82 -5.27 -7.32
C VAL A 16 -4.99 -4.54 -7.96
N GLN A 17 -5.08 -3.24 -7.70
CA GLN A 17 -6.05 -2.36 -8.34
C GLN A 17 -5.38 -1.07 -8.78
N HIS A 18 -5.69 -0.63 -9.99
CA HIS A 18 -5.29 0.67 -10.49
C HIS A 18 -6.39 1.67 -10.19
N VAL A 19 -6.00 2.82 -9.64
CA VAL A 19 -6.90 3.94 -9.38
C VAL A 19 -6.41 5.10 -10.22
N THR A 20 -7.26 5.59 -11.11
CA THR A 20 -6.95 6.72 -11.99
C THR A 20 -7.84 7.89 -11.64
N HIS A 21 -7.23 9.05 -11.40
CA HIS A 21 -7.93 10.30 -11.11
C HIS A 21 -7.15 11.47 -11.70
N GLY A 22 -7.83 12.36 -12.45
CA GLY A 22 -7.19 13.54 -13.03
C GLY A 22 -6.01 13.27 -13.98
N GLY A 23 -5.94 12.09 -14.60
CA GLY A 23 -4.81 11.65 -15.44
C GLY A 23 -3.63 11.04 -14.66
N MET A 24 -3.67 11.06 -13.34
CA MET A 24 -2.72 10.36 -12.46
C MET A 24 -3.21 8.93 -12.23
N THR A 25 -2.31 7.95 -12.33
CA THR A 25 -2.63 6.56 -12.04
C THR A 25 -1.72 6.06 -10.93
N VAL A 26 -2.34 5.58 -9.86
CA VAL A 26 -1.67 4.91 -8.75
C VAL A 26 -2.11 3.46 -8.71
N ARG A 27 -1.25 2.59 -8.18
CA ARG A 27 -1.50 1.17 -8.09
C ARG A 27 -1.53 0.74 -6.63
N LEU A 28 -2.70 0.34 -6.17
CA LEU A 28 -2.91 -0.25 -4.85
C LEU A 28 -2.61 -1.74 -4.91
N CYS A 29 -1.81 -2.24 -3.98
CA CYS A 29 -1.43 -3.64 -3.87
C CYS A 29 -1.70 -4.11 -2.44
N ALA A 30 -2.65 -5.04 -2.26
CA ALA A 30 -2.79 -5.78 -1.01
C ALA A 30 -1.95 -7.06 -1.08
N LEU A 31 -0.95 -7.23 -0.21
CA LEU A 31 -0.09 -8.42 -0.18
C LEU A 31 -0.30 -9.20 1.11
N ARG A 32 -0.46 -10.52 1.00
CA ARG A 32 -0.53 -11.41 2.16
C ARG A 32 0.86 -11.71 2.70
N LEU A 33 1.15 -11.32 3.95
CA LEU A 33 2.42 -11.59 4.64
C LEU A 33 2.44 -12.99 5.30
N ARG A 34 1.39 -13.30 6.07
CA ARG A 34 1.20 -14.58 6.80
C ARG A 34 -0.24 -15.07 6.63
N SER A 35 -0.61 -16.18 7.27
CA SER A 35 -1.89 -16.86 7.04
C SER A 35 -3.13 -15.96 7.06
N ASN A 36 -3.14 -14.86 7.82
CA ASN A 36 -4.26 -13.90 7.90
C ASN A 36 -3.83 -12.42 8.00
N GLU A 37 -2.63 -12.07 7.53
CA GLU A 37 -2.14 -10.68 7.62
C GLU A 37 -1.93 -10.10 6.22
N TRP A 38 -2.55 -8.95 5.97
CA TRP A 38 -2.48 -8.24 4.69
C TRP A 38 -1.83 -6.88 4.88
N ILE A 39 -0.94 -6.50 3.97
CA ILE A 39 -0.38 -5.15 3.90
C ILE A 39 -0.89 -4.44 2.67
N LEU A 40 -1.01 -3.12 2.73
CA LEU A 40 -1.30 -2.27 1.59
C LEU A 40 -0.01 -1.58 1.11
N ARG A 41 0.24 -1.61 -0.20
CA ARG A 41 1.26 -0.78 -0.85
C ARG A 41 0.58 0.11 -1.88
N VAL A 42 0.94 1.39 -1.88
CA VAL A 42 0.50 2.34 -2.91
C VAL A 42 1.72 2.65 -3.77
N HIS A 43 1.63 2.34 -5.05
CA HIS A 43 2.66 2.65 -6.02
C HIS A 43 2.24 3.86 -6.85
N GLY A 44 3.09 4.90 -6.82
CA GLY A 44 2.93 6.15 -7.54
C GLY A 44 3.56 6.13 -8.94
N HIS A 45 3.93 7.31 -9.42
CA HIS A 45 4.63 7.49 -10.69
C HIS A 45 6.08 6.94 -10.62
N GLY A 46 6.57 6.35 -11.71
CA GLY A 46 7.99 5.96 -11.83
C GLY A 46 8.46 4.88 -10.85
N ASP A 47 7.61 3.90 -10.52
CA ASP A 47 7.88 2.83 -9.56
C ASP A 47 8.12 3.29 -8.11
N GLN A 48 7.76 4.53 -7.77
CA GLN A 48 7.79 5.01 -6.40
C GLN A 48 6.80 4.22 -5.54
N VAL A 49 7.26 3.80 -4.36
CA VAL A 49 6.47 3.02 -3.42
C VAL A 49 6.27 3.85 -2.16
N SER A 50 5.05 4.34 -1.98
CA SER A 50 4.58 4.82 -0.67
C SER A 50 4.06 3.60 0.08
N GLU A 51 4.92 3.01 0.89
CA GLU A 51 4.59 1.82 1.66
C GLU A 51 3.85 2.20 2.95
N TRP A 52 2.56 1.87 3.02
CA TRP A 52 1.78 1.97 4.23
C TRP A 52 1.70 0.60 4.89
N MET A 53 2.64 0.34 5.79
CA MET A 53 2.67 -0.91 6.56
C MET A 53 1.62 -0.88 7.67
N GLN A 54 0.35 -1.03 7.31
CA GLN A 54 -0.70 -1.40 8.25
C GLN A 54 -1.14 -2.83 7.98
N CYS A 55 -1.20 -3.65 9.03
CA CYS A 55 -1.68 -5.02 8.94
C CYS A 55 -3.21 -5.03 8.98
N PHE A 56 -3.83 -5.51 7.92
CA PHE A 56 -5.28 -5.71 7.78
C PHE A 56 -5.64 -7.19 7.92
N ALA A 57 -6.83 -7.48 8.44
CA ALA A 57 -7.31 -8.85 8.60
C ALA A 57 -7.76 -9.45 7.26
N THR A 58 -8.21 -8.61 6.33
CA THR A 58 -8.66 -9.02 4.99
C THR A 58 -8.05 -8.16 3.89
N PRO A 59 -7.95 -8.68 2.65
CA PRO A 59 -7.49 -7.85 1.55
C PRO A 59 -8.49 -6.74 1.21
N PHE A 60 -9.79 -6.95 1.45
CA PHE A 60 -10.81 -5.94 1.20
C PHE A 60 -10.63 -4.71 2.10
N GLU A 61 -10.34 -4.93 3.39
CA GLU A 61 -10.00 -3.86 4.33
C GLU A 61 -8.75 -3.10 3.87
N ALA A 62 -7.70 -3.81 3.45
CA ALA A 62 -6.49 -3.19 2.92
C ALA A 62 -6.79 -2.30 1.70
N MET A 63 -7.59 -2.81 0.76
CA MET A 63 -7.96 -2.04 -0.44
C MET A 63 -8.84 -0.83 -0.09
N ALA A 64 -9.84 -1.00 0.79
CA ALA A 64 -10.70 0.08 1.25
C ALA A 64 -9.91 1.19 1.96
N ALA A 65 -8.94 0.81 2.81
CA ALA A 65 -8.04 1.76 3.43
C ALA A 65 -7.21 2.54 2.40
N GLY A 66 -6.75 1.86 1.33
CA GLY A 66 -6.04 2.51 0.24
C GLY A 66 -6.90 3.52 -0.52
N HIS A 67 -8.14 3.15 -0.87
CA HIS A 67 -9.08 4.09 -1.49
C HIS A 67 -9.39 5.29 -0.59
N ASN A 68 -9.57 5.06 0.71
CA ASN A 68 -9.80 6.14 1.67
C ASN A 68 -8.59 7.07 1.76
N ALA A 69 -7.36 6.53 1.79
CA ALA A 69 -6.14 7.32 1.81
C ALA A 69 -6.01 8.18 0.54
N LEU A 70 -6.25 7.60 -0.64
CA LEU A 70 -6.27 8.35 -1.91
C LEU A 70 -7.33 9.45 -1.94
N THR A 71 -8.47 9.23 -1.28
CA THR A 71 -9.57 10.21 -1.24
C THR A 71 -9.31 11.32 -0.21
N PHE A 72 -8.72 10.99 0.93
CA PHE A 72 -8.51 11.92 2.04
C PHE A 72 -7.26 12.76 1.88
N GLU A 73 -6.16 12.15 1.44
CA GLU A 73 -4.88 12.85 1.22
C GLU A 73 -4.77 13.41 -0.20
N GLY A 74 -5.54 12.88 -1.15
CA GLY A 74 -5.45 13.22 -2.56
C GLY A 74 -4.45 12.33 -3.31
N ILE A 75 -4.79 11.92 -4.53
CA ILE A 75 -3.96 11.02 -5.36
C ILE A 75 -2.58 11.64 -5.68
N GLU A 76 -2.52 12.96 -5.77
CA GLU A 76 -1.34 13.77 -6.04
C GLU A 76 -0.25 13.56 -4.99
N HIS A 77 -0.61 13.34 -3.72
CA HIS A 77 0.34 13.05 -2.64
C HIS A 77 1.07 11.72 -2.86
N PHE A 78 0.41 10.76 -3.51
CA PHE A 78 0.97 9.45 -3.84
C PHE A 78 1.59 9.39 -5.23
N TYR A 79 1.39 10.43 -6.04
CA TYR A 79 1.89 10.52 -7.41
C TYR A 79 3.09 11.45 -7.55
N ALA A 80 3.25 12.42 -6.63
CA ALA A 80 4.34 13.38 -6.63
C ALA A 80 5.71 12.72 -6.39
N ASP A 81 6.70 13.16 -7.15
CA ASP A 81 8.09 12.73 -7.00
C ASP A 81 8.67 13.27 -5.67
N PRO A 82 9.19 12.43 -4.74
CA PRO A 82 9.86 12.88 -3.53
C PRO A 82 11.13 13.69 -3.83
N LEU A 83 11.65 13.68 -5.06
CA LEU A 83 12.73 14.58 -5.49
C LEU A 83 12.24 15.98 -5.91
N LEU A 84 10.95 16.13 -6.22
CA LEU A 84 10.29 17.40 -6.49
C LEU A 84 9.60 17.98 -5.24
N GLN A 85 9.37 17.15 -4.22
CA GLN A 85 8.99 17.61 -2.88
C GLN A 85 10.23 18.18 -2.19
N ALA A 86 10.24 19.49 -1.94
CA ALA A 86 11.35 20.16 -1.28
C ALA A 86 11.72 19.46 0.04
N PRO A 87 13.02 19.32 0.37
CA PRO A 87 13.47 18.75 1.64
C PRO A 87 13.10 19.69 2.79
N GLY A 88 11.88 19.60 3.30
CA GLY A 88 11.39 20.52 4.33
C GLY A 88 10.03 20.22 4.95
N GLU A 89 9.15 19.46 4.30
CA GLU A 89 7.78 19.23 4.84
C GLU A 89 7.59 17.94 5.62
N TRP A 90 8.66 17.16 5.83
CA TRP A 90 8.66 16.04 6.79
C TRP A 90 9.28 16.45 8.12
N CYS A 91 8.91 17.61 8.64
CA CYS A 91 9.19 17.98 10.04
C CYS A 91 7.92 17.70 10.88
N GLY A 92 7.81 16.48 11.39
CA GLY A 92 7.11 16.24 12.65
C GLY A 92 5.58 16.13 12.63
N LYS A 93 4.99 15.34 11.74
CA LYS A 93 3.70 14.70 12.07
C LYS A 93 3.90 13.22 12.40
N SER A 94 4.31 13.03 13.64
CA SER A 94 4.24 11.79 14.40
C SER A 94 2.90 11.08 14.19
N GLN A 95 2.97 9.77 13.99
CA GLN A 95 2.07 8.79 14.61
C GLN A 95 0.58 9.21 14.62
N ILE A 96 -0.12 9.01 13.49
CA ILE A 96 -1.58 9.09 13.47
C ILE A 96 -2.10 7.79 14.12
N SER A 97 -2.39 7.85 15.42
CA SER A 97 -3.23 6.86 16.08
C SER A 97 -4.68 7.03 15.58
N PRO A 98 -5.34 5.96 15.10
CA PRO A 98 -6.74 6.04 14.73
C PRO A 98 -7.55 6.03 16.03
N PHE A 99 -8.51 6.95 16.16
CA PHE A 99 -9.33 7.26 17.34
C PHE A 99 -8.74 8.28 18.32
N ASP A 100 -9.16 9.53 18.15
CA ASP A 100 -9.60 10.36 19.26
C ASP A 100 -11.06 10.74 18.97
N SER A 101 -11.96 10.49 19.93
CA SER A 101 -13.43 10.63 19.83
C SER A 101 -13.91 12.04 20.12
#